data_AF-A0A9L0J6S0-F1
#
_entry.id   AF-A0A9L0J6S0-F1
#
_cell.length_a   1.000
_cell.length_b   1.000
_cell.length_c   1.000
_cell.angle_alpha   90.00
_cell.angle_beta   90.00
_cell.angle_gamma   90.00
#
_symmetry.space_group_name_H-M   'P 1'
#
loop_
_entity.id
_entity.type
_entity.pdbx_description
1 polymer ?
#
loop_
_entity_poly.entity_id
_entity_poly.type
_entity_poly.pdbx_seq_one_letter_code
_entity_poly.pdbx_strand_id
1 'polypeptide(L)'
;MGSWQRLLLFHGVSLRGGARACAPLCGRQMLVCWRQLSGAESETLKQRRTQIMSRGLPKQKPIEGVKQVIVVASGKGGVGKSTTAVNLALALGANDSSKAVGLLDVDVYGPSVPKMMNLKGNPELSESNLMRPLLNYGVACMSMGFLVEETAPVVWRGLMVMSAIEKLLRQTGPHLFYSLAQFYLMDPKAQKQDPRWQVDWGQLDYLVVDMPPGTGDVQLSVSQNIPISGAVIVSTPQDIALMDAHKGAEMFRKVHVPVLGLVQNMSVFQCPKCRHKTHIFGADGAKRLARTLDLDVLGDVPLHLNIREASDTGQPIVFSQPESDEAKAYLRIAAEVVKRLPSPPDHPPASCSLPEA
;
A
#
# COMPACT_ATOMS: atom_id res chain seq x y z
N MET A 1 -57.58 -23.74 -13.38
CA MET A 1 -57.15 -23.45 -11.99
C MET A 1 -56.19 -24.57 -11.60
N GLY A 2 -54.92 -24.59 -12.00
CA GLY A 2 -53.79 -23.82 -11.44
C GLY A 2 -53.33 -24.46 -10.10
N SER A 3 -52.09 -24.85 -9.80
CA SER A 3 -50.82 -24.94 -10.54
C SER A 3 -49.79 -25.62 -9.60
N TRP A 4 -49.07 -26.64 -10.10
CA TRP A 4 -47.72 -27.11 -9.74
C TRP A 4 -47.38 -27.62 -8.32
N GLN A 5 -47.29 -28.95 -8.22
CA GLN A 5 -46.44 -29.69 -7.27
C GLN A 5 -44.95 -29.35 -7.50
N ARG A 6 -44.18 -29.15 -6.43
CA ARG A 6 -42.71 -29.29 -6.46
C ARG A 6 -42.29 -30.40 -5.52
N LEU A 7 -41.93 -31.53 -6.11
CA LEU A 7 -41.04 -32.54 -5.55
C LEU A 7 -39.70 -31.86 -5.20
N LEU A 8 -39.28 -31.96 -3.94
CA LEU A 8 -37.88 -31.88 -3.56
C LEU A 8 -37.38 -33.30 -3.32
N LEU A 9 -36.96 -33.95 -4.41
CA LEU A 9 -36.06 -35.10 -4.36
C LEU A 9 -34.64 -34.54 -4.22
N PHE A 10 -34.11 -34.52 -2.99
CA PHE A 10 -32.67 -34.55 -2.79
C PHE A 10 -32.24 -36.02 -2.71
N HIS A 11 -31.67 -36.48 -3.82
CA HIS A 11 -30.96 -37.75 -3.91
C HIS A 11 -29.85 -37.83 -2.86
N GLY A 12 -29.98 -38.83 -1.98
CA GLY A 12 -28.90 -39.77 -1.70
C GLY A 12 -27.80 -39.30 -0.74
N VAL A 13 -28.08 -39.31 0.56
CA VAL A 13 -27.15 -39.89 1.55
C VAL A 13 -27.98 -40.59 2.64
N SER A 14 -27.85 -41.91 2.71
CA SER A 14 -28.41 -42.75 3.77
C SER A 14 -27.61 -42.53 5.06
N LEU A 15 -28.24 -41.95 6.09
CA LEU A 15 -27.68 -41.90 7.44
C LEU A 15 -28.21 -43.09 8.23
N ARG A 16 -27.39 -44.15 8.36
CA ARG A 16 -27.63 -45.25 9.30
C ARG A 16 -27.50 -44.70 10.72
N GLY A 17 -28.56 -44.86 11.52
CA GLY A 17 -28.66 -44.41 12.89
C GLY A 17 -27.79 -45.22 13.85
N GLY A 18 -26.97 -44.51 14.64
CA GLY A 18 -26.43 -44.98 15.92
C GLY A 18 -27.28 -44.44 17.07
N ALA A 19 -27.48 -45.27 18.10
CA ALA A 19 -28.52 -45.20 19.12
C ALA A 19 -28.71 -43.82 19.80
N ARG A 20 -29.98 -43.39 19.87
CA ARG A 20 -30.44 -42.27 20.71
C ARG A 20 -30.71 -42.77 22.13
N ALA A 21 -30.03 -42.22 23.12
CA ALA A 21 -30.54 -42.20 24.48
C ALA A 21 -31.25 -40.84 24.69
N CYS A 22 -32.57 -40.86 24.71
CA CYS A 22 -33.39 -39.70 25.07
C CYS A 22 -33.85 -39.85 26.53
N ALA A 23 -33.50 -38.90 27.40
CA ALA A 23 -34.19 -38.67 28.66
C ALA A 23 -35.09 -37.42 28.51
N PRO A 24 -36.36 -37.43 28.97
CA PRO A 24 -37.27 -36.32 28.77
C PRO A 24 -37.20 -35.34 29.95
N LEU A 25 -36.90 -34.07 29.68
CA LEU A 25 -37.31 -32.96 30.54
C LEU A 25 -37.80 -31.79 29.67
N CYS A 26 -38.86 -31.17 30.17
CA CYS A 26 -39.84 -30.33 29.50
C CYS A 26 -39.30 -28.99 28.98
N GLY A 27 -39.80 -28.54 27.82
CA GLY A 27 -39.76 -27.13 27.38
C GLY A 27 -38.73 -26.76 26.31
N ARG A 28 -39.19 -26.58 25.05
CA ARG A 28 -38.48 -26.03 23.87
C ARG A 28 -37.20 -26.78 23.43
N GLN A 29 -37.36 -27.73 22.52
CA GLN A 29 -36.22 -28.32 21.80
C GLN A 29 -35.68 -27.36 20.73
N MET A 30 -34.55 -26.74 21.03
CA MET A 30 -33.63 -26.23 20.02
C MET A 30 -32.88 -27.43 19.43
N LEU A 31 -33.11 -27.73 18.14
CA LEU A 31 -32.38 -28.77 17.40
C LEU A 31 -30.97 -28.26 17.12
N VAL A 32 -30.07 -28.38 18.10
CA VAL A 32 -28.63 -28.19 17.86
C VAL A 32 -28.13 -29.47 17.19
N CYS A 33 -27.95 -29.41 15.87
CA CYS A 33 -27.31 -30.49 15.13
C CYS A 33 -25.81 -30.45 15.43
N TRP A 34 -25.40 -31.17 16.49
CA TRP A 34 -23.99 -31.45 16.75
C TRP A 34 -23.51 -32.42 15.68
N ARG A 35 -22.88 -31.89 14.63
CA ARG A 35 -22.09 -32.73 13.71
C ARG A 35 -20.84 -33.15 14.49
N GLN A 36 -20.87 -34.33 15.10
CA GLN A 36 -19.67 -34.97 15.64
C GLN A 36 -18.74 -35.24 14.47
N LEU A 37 -17.69 -34.41 14.34
CA LEU A 37 -16.61 -34.67 13.41
C LEU A 37 -15.98 -36.00 13.82
N SER A 38 -15.88 -36.92 12.87
CA SER A 38 -15.12 -38.15 13.07
C SER A 38 -13.67 -37.79 13.42
N GLY A 39 -12.98 -38.63 14.21
CA GLY A 39 -11.58 -38.38 14.60
C GLY A 39 -10.67 -38.11 13.38
N ALA A 40 -10.93 -38.79 12.26
CA ALA A 40 -10.22 -38.59 10.99
C ALA A 40 -10.48 -37.23 10.31
N GLU A 41 -11.71 -36.69 10.40
CA GLU A 41 -12.01 -35.33 9.90
C GLU A 41 -11.36 -34.25 10.78
N SER A 42 -11.26 -34.49 12.09
CA SER A 42 -10.56 -33.60 13.02
C SER A 42 -9.05 -33.59 12.76
N GLU A 43 -8.45 -34.77 12.51
CA GLU A 43 -7.03 -34.93 12.18
C GLU A 43 -6.67 -34.24 10.84
N THR A 44 -7.50 -34.44 9.81
CA THR A 44 -7.29 -33.82 8.48
C THR A 44 -7.49 -32.32 8.50
N LEU A 45 -8.42 -31.79 9.31
CA LEU A 45 -8.58 -30.35 9.53
C LEU A 45 -7.40 -29.75 10.31
N LYS A 46 -6.87 -30.47 11.31
CA LYS A 46 -5.64 -30.08 12.01
C LYS A 46 -4.46 -30.06 11.05
N GLN A 47 -4.26 -31.11 10.25
CA GLN A 47 -3.21 -31.20 9.25
C GLN A 47 -3.32 -30.11 8.18
N ARG A 48 -4.53 -29.83 7.66
CA ARG A 48 -4.75 -28.71 6.73
C ARG A 48 -4.48 -27.36 7.38
N ARG A 49 -4.88 -27.15 8.64
CA ARG A 49 -4.51 -25.93 9.38
C ARG A 49 -3.01 -25.80 9.52
N THR A 50 -2.32 -26.85 9.94
CA THR A 50 -0.85 -26.86 10.05
C THR A 50 -0.19 -26.60 8.70
N GLN A 51 -0.74 -27.15 7.61
CA GLN A 51 -0.23 -26.95 6.25
C GLN A 51 -0.47 -25.51 5.75
N ILE A 52 -1.64 -24.93 6.00
CA ILE A 52 -1.95 -23.52 5.68
C ILE A 52 -1.06 -22.59 6.51
N MET A 53 -0.84 -22.89 7.79
CA MET A 53 0.05 -22.13 8.67
C MET A 53 1.53 -22.34 8.35
N SER A 54 1.90 -23.44 7.68
CA SER A 54 3.27 -23.72 7.22
C SER A 54 3.62 -23.07 5.88
N ARG A 55 2.63 -22.56 5.13
CA ARG A 55 2.90 -21.74 3.95
C ARG A 55 3.53 -20.44 4.43
N GLY A 56 4.83 -20.29 4.22
CA GLY A 56 5.54 -19.04 4.45
C GLY A 56 4.94 -17.88 3.65
N LEU A 57 5.38 -16.65 3.96
CA LEU A 57 4.95 -15.45 3.24
C LEU A 57 5.14 -15.64 1.72
N PRO A 58 4.24 -15.06 0.89
CA PRO A 58 4.41 -15.08 -0.56
C PRO A 58 5.81 -14.63 -0.96
N LYS A 59 6.41 -15.26 -1.99
CA LYS A 59 7.68 -14.75 -2.54
C LYS A 59 7.44 -13.34 -3.09
N GLN A 60 8.19 -12.38 -2.55
CA GLN A 60 8.25 -11.01 -3.07
C GLN A 60 8.81 -11.03 -4.49
N LYS A 61 8.28 -10.17 -5.35
CA LYS A 61 8.77 -9.99 -6.73
C LYS A 61 9.29 -8.56 -6.89
N PRO A 62 10.54 -8.37 -7.32
CA PRO A 62 11.07 -7.04 -7.61
C PRO A 62 10.23 -6.30 -8.65
N ILE A 63 10.21 -4.96 -8.54
CA ILE A 63 9.67 -4.10 -9.60
C ILE A 63 10.77 -3.93 -10.64
N GLU A 64 10.46 -4.24 -11.88
CA GLU A 64 11.40 -4.15 -13.00
C GLU A 64 11.96 -2.72 -13.13
N GLY A 65 13.28 -2.61 -13.28
CA GLY A 65 13.96 -1.32 -13.42
C GLY A 65 14.19 -0.52 -12.14
N VAL A 66 13.72 -1.00 -10.97
CA VAL A 66 13.83 -0.26 -9.70
C VAL A 66 14.88 -0.89 -8.78
N LYS A 67 15.92 -0.14 -8.41
CA LYS A 67 16.99 -0.62 -7.52
C LYS A 67 16.58 -0.70 -6.05
N GLN A 68 15.89 0.34 -5.55
CA GLN A 68 15.50 0.45 -4.14
C GLN A 68 14.06 0.95 -4.02
N VAL A 69 13.27 0.29 -3.18
CA VAL A 69 11.88 0.67 -2.90
C VAL A 69 11.78 1.20 -1.46
N ILE A 70 11.37 2.45 -1.33
CA ILE A 70 11.19 3.14 -0.05
C ILE A 70 9.71 3.34 0.17
N VAL A 71 9.14 2.74 1.22
CA VAL A 71 7.71 2.94 1.53
C VAL A 71 7.54 4.05 2.57
N VAL A 72 6.57 4.93 2.35
CA VAL A 72 6.15 5.95 3.31
C VAL A 72 4.80 5.53 3.86
N ALA A 73 4.77 5.21 5.15
CA ALA A 73 3.59 4.68 5.82
C ALA A 73 3.15 5.54 6.99
N SER A 74 1.87 5.46 7.35
CA SER A 74 1.34 6.09 8.56
C SER A 74 0.29 5.19 9.19
N GLY A 75 0.22 5.21 10.51
CA GLY A 75 -0.77 4.43 11.24
C GLY A 75 -2.21 4.96 11.12
N LYS A 76 -2.39 6.21 10.69
CA LYS A 76 -3.70 6.83 10.48
C LYS A 76 -3.70 7.85 9.34
N GLY A 77 -4.89 8.21 8.87
CA GLY A 77 -5.10 9.30 7.92
C GLY A 77 -4.84 10.68 8.52
N GLY A 78 -4.51 11.66 7.67
CA GLY A 78 -4.41 13.08 8.06
C GLY A 78 -3.11 13.50 8.76
N VAL A 79 -2.12 12.62 8.93
CA VAL A 79 -0.81 12.99 9.50
C VAL A 79 0.17 13.61 8.49
N GLY A 80 -0.24 13.77 7.22
CA GLY A 80 0.59 14.31 6.14
C GLY A 80 1.58 13.31 5.52
N LYS A 81 1.21 12.03 5.47
CA LYS A 81 1.96 10.94 4.81
C LYS A 81 2.24 11.26 3.34
N SER A 82 1.21 11.53 2.54
CA SER A 82 1.35 11.80 1.10
C SER A 82 2.15 13.08 0.82
N THR A 83 1.95 14.13 1.61
CA THR A 83 2.79 15.35 1.57
C THR A 83 4.25 15.03 1.84
N THR A 84 4.53 14.14 2.80
CA THR A 84 5.90 13.69 3.10
C THR A 84 6.47 12.82 1.98
N ALA A 85 5.68 11.92 1.40
CA ALA A 85 6.12 11.06 0.29
C ALA A 85 6.51 11.88 -0.96
N VAL A 86 5.67 12.85 -1.35
CA VAL A 86 5.95 13.76 -2.47
C VAL A 86 7.24 14.56 -2.24
N ASN A 87 7.36 15.22 -1.08
CA ASN A 87 8.54 16.04 -0.80
C ASN A 87 9.79 15.19 -0.56
N LEU A 88 9.66 13.96 -0.04
CA LEU A 88 10.78 13.01 0.07
C LEU A 88 11.29 12.61 -1.32
N ALA A 89 10.40 12.27 -2.26
CA ALA A 89 10.80 11.91 -3.62
C ALA A 89 11.55 13.06 -4.31
N LEU A 90 11.03 14.28 -4.20
CA LEU A 90 11.70 15.47 -4.74
C LEU A 90 13.02 15.76 -4.04
N ALA A 91 13.08 15.59 -2.72
CA ALA A 91 14.29 15.82 -1.93
C ALA A 91 15.39 14.80 -2.25
N LEU A 92 15.04 13.55 -2.56
CA LEU A 92 16.00 12.53 -3.02
C LEU A 92 16.66 12.96 -4.34
N GLY A 93 15.87 13.40 -5.32
CA GLY A 93 16.39 13.89 -6.60
C GLY A 93 17.16 15.21 -6.49
N ALA A 94 16.73 16.11 -5.58
CA ALA A 94 17.41 17.38 -5.33
C ALA A 94 18.76 17.20 -4.60
N ASN A 95 18.87 16.21 -3.71
CA ASN A 95 20.11 15.91 -3.01
C ASN A 95 21.17 15.25 -3.91
N ASP A 96 20.75 14.49 -4.92
CA ASP A 96 21.65 13.84 -5.88
C ASP A 96 21.00 13.77 -7.26
N SER A 97 21.38 14.71 -8.13
CA SER A 97 20.84 14.84 -9.49
C SER A 97 21.24 13.69 -10.42
N SER A 98 22.17 12.81 -10.00
CA SER A 98 22.52 11.61 -10.76
C SER A 98 21.54 10.46 -10.54
N LYS A 99 20.64 10.58 -9.56
CA LYS A 99 19.69 9.53 -9.17
C LYS A 99 18.36 9.72 -9.86
N ALA A 100 17.88 8.65 -10.49
CA ALA A 100 16.53 8.60 -11.04
C ALA A 100 15.53 8.22 -9.93
N VAL A 101 14.49 9.04 -9.75
CA VAL A 101 13.50 8.88 -8.67
C VAL A 101 12.09 8.73 -9.25
N GLY A 102 11.35 7.75 -8.75
CA GLY A 102 9.93 7.58 -9.00
C GLY A 102 9.09 7.76 -7.74
N LEU A 103 7.81 8.05 -7.94
CA LEU A 103 6.78 8.16 -6.92
C LEU A 103 5.56 7.31 -7.32
N LEU A 104 5.20 6.35 -6.49
CA LEU A 104 4.03 5.50 -6.67
C LEU A 104 3.01 5.74 -5.55
N ASP A 105 1.82 6.16 -5.92
CA ASP A 105 0.68 6.32 -5.01
C ASP A 105 -0.23 5.08 -5.06
N VAL A 106 -0.28 4.36 -3.94
CA VAL A 106 -1.14 3.18 -3.75
C VAL A 106 -2.34 3.47 -2.83
N ASP A 107 -2.62 4.73 -2.53
CA ASP A 107 -3.80 5.13 -1.74
C ASP A 107 -5.06 5.26 -2.62
N VAL A 108 -5.79 4.15 -2.75
CA VAL A 108 -6.97 4.05 -3.64
C VAL A 108 -8.14 4.92 -3.20
N TYR A 109 -8.26 5.24 -1.91
CA TYR A 109 -9.44 5.89 -1.35
C TYR A 109 -9.35 7.41 -1.31
N GLY A 110 -8.16 7.98 -1.49
CA GLY A 110 -7.93 9.42 -1.47
C GLY A 110 -6.64 9.81 -2.17
N PRO A 111 -6.48 9.50 -3.47
CA PRO A 111 -5.26 9.78 -4.20
C PRO A 111 -5.03 11.30 -4.22
N SER A 112 -4.05 11.75 -3.46
CA SER A 112 -3.71 13.17 -3.31
C SER A 112 -2.47 13.56 -4.11
N VAL A 113 -1.69 12.55 -4.52
CA VAL A 113 -0.43 12.72 -5.25
C VAL A 113 -0.61 13.38 -6.62
N PRO A 114 -1.60 13.02 -7.47
CA PRO A 114 -1.83 13.69 -8.75
C PRO A 114 -1.96 15.21 -8.61
N LYS A 115 -2.78 15.66 -7.65
CA LYS A 115 -2.98 17.08 -7.35
C LYS A 115 -1.68 17.73 -6.85
N MET A 116 -1.00 17.11 -5.88
CA MET A 116 0.24 17.65 -5.31
C MET A 116 1.39 17.73 -6.31
N MET A 117 1.42 16.84 -7.31
CA MET A 117 2.42 16.83 -8.37
C MET A 117 1.98 17.66 -9.59
N ASN A 118 0.83 18.34 -9.55
CA ASN A 118 0.25 19.06 -10.68
C ASN A 118 0.18 18.20 -11.96
N LEU A 119 -0.27 16.97 -11.82
CA LEU A 119 -0.42 16.00 -12.90
C LEU A 119 -1.90 15.79 -13.23
N LYS A 120 -2.22 15.73 -14.52
CA LYS A 120 -3.58 15.53 -15.04
C LYS A 120 -3.54 14.61 -16.25
N GLY A 121 -4.65 13.92 -16.49
CA GLY A 121 -4.80 12.98 -17.58
C GLY A 121 -4.47 11.55 -17.18
N ASN A 122 -4.47 10.68 -18.19
CA ASN A 122 -4.27 9.25 -18.02
C ASN A 122 -2.89 8.85 -18.57
N PRO A 123 -2.24 7.83 -17.99
CA PRO A 123 -0.98 7.31 -18.52
C PRO A 123 -1.18 6.76 -19.92
N GLU A 124 -0.27 7.12 -20.83
CA GLU A 124 -0.21 6.53 -22.16
C GLU A 124 0.36 5.11 -22.11
N LEU A 125 0.00 4.30 -23.10
CA LEU A 125 0.60 2.98 -23.27
C LEU A 125 1.80 3.08 -24.21
N SER A 126 2.90 2.42 -23.84
CA SER A 126 4.04 2.18 -24.73
C SER A 126 3.69 1.15 -25.82
N GLU A 127 4.56 1.01 -26.82
CA GLU A 127 4.42 0.01 -27.89
C GLU A 127 4.34 -1.43 -27.36
N SER A 128 4.90 -1.68 -26.17
CA SER A 128 4.86 -2.97 -25.48
C SER A 128 3.63 -3.13 -24.57
N ASN A 129 2.64 -2.24 -24.69
CA ASN A 129 1.42 -2.15 -23.88
C ASN A 129 1.67 -1.92 -22.38
N LEU A 130 2.80 -1.31 -22.00
CA LEU A 130 3.09 -0.91 -20.61
C LEU A 130 2.66 0.54 -20.36
N MET A 131 2.14 0.84 -19.17
CA MET A 131 1.74 2.20 -18.78
C MET A 131 2.96 3.07 -18.53
N ARG A 132 3.07 4.19 -19.23
CA ARG A 132 4.11 5.19 -18.99
C ARG A 132 3.69 6.10 -17.83
N PRO A 133 4.45 6.17 -16.73
CA PRO A 133 4.15 7.08 -15.63
C PRO A 133 4.22 8.54 -16.12
N LEU A 134 3.41 9.40 -15.51
CA LEU A 134 3.41 10.82 -15.82
C LEU A 134 4.64 11.47 -15.16
N LEU A 135 5.28 12.43 -15.83
CA LEU A 135 6.47 13.09 -15.33
C LEU A 135 6.15 14.53 -14.91
N ASN A 136 6.54 14.93 -13.71
CA ASN A 136 6.67 16.35 -13.36
C ASN A 136 7.78 16.56 -12.34
N TYR A 137 8.35 17.76 -12.29
CA TYR A 137 9.42 18.14 -11.35
C TYR A 137 10.62 17.16 -11.36
N GLY A 138 10.88 16.49 -12.49
CA GLY A 138 11.94 15.50 -12.63
C GLY A 138 11.66 14.13 -11.97
N VAL A 139 10.44 13.89 -11.47
CA VAL A 139 10.04 12.63 -10.82
C VAL A 139 8.95 11.94 -11.63
N ALA A 140 9.19 10.68 -11.99
CA ALA A 140 8.20 9.83 -12.64
C ALA A 140 7.13 9.43 -11.61
N CYS A 141 5.86 9.63 -11.94
CA CYS A 141 4.76 9.48 -11.00
C CYS A 141 3.67 8.57 -11.56
N MET A 142 3.25 7.60 -10.76
CA MET A 142 2.08 6.77 -11.03
C MET A 142 1.14 6.81 -9.83
N SER A 143 -0.16 6.89 -10.06
CA SER A 143 -1.18 6.90 -9.02
C SER A 143 -2.42 6.16 -9.48
N MET A 144 -3.11 5.50 -8.54
CA MET A 144 -4.47 5.02 -8.77
C MET A 144 -5.43 6.15 -9.17
N GLY A 145 -5.18 7.39 -8.76
CA GLY A 145 -6.00 8.54 -9.15
C GLY A 145 -6.02 8.82 -10.66
N PHE A 146 -5.01 8.36 -11.42
CA PHE A 146 -5.05 8.47 -12.89
C PHE A 146 -5.93 7.40 -13.55
N LEU A 147 -6.29 6.35 -12.82
CA LEU A 147 -7.03 5.19 -13.34
C LEU A 147 -8.49 5.16 -12.87
N VAL A 148 -8.89 6.12 -12.02
CA VAL A 148 -10.24 6.20 -11.43
C VAL A 148 -10.82 7.57 -11.76
N GLU A 149 -11.95 7.59 -12.48
CA GLU A 149 -12.65 8.84 -12.79
C GLU A 149 -13.15 9.53 -11.51
N GLU A 150 -12.78 10.80 -11.33
CA GLU A 150 -13.00 11.59 -10.09
C GLU A 150 -14.48 11.80 -9.70
N THR A 151 -15.43 11.50 -10.60
CA THR A 151 -16.81 11.99 -10.50
C THR A 151 -17.81 11.02 -9.85
N ALA A 152 -17.40 9.81 -9.47
CA ALA A 152 -18.28 8.88 -8.76
C ALA A 152 -17.59 8.33 -7.50
N PRO A 153 -18.26 8.29 -6.32
CA PRO A 153 -17.77 7.52 -5.20
C PRO A 153 -17.77 6.03 -5.58
N VAL A 154 -16.66 5.55 -6.12
CA VAL A 154 -16.51 4.15 -6.50
C VAL A 154 -16.44 3.33 -5.22
N VAL A 155 -17.45 2.48 -4.98
CA VAL A 155 -17.45 1.56 -3.85
C VAL A 155 -16.55 0.37 -4.20
N TRP A 156 -15.26 0.51 -3.92
CA TRP A 156 -14.30 -0.57 -4.11
C TRP A 156 -14.49 -1.63 -3.01
N ARG A 157 -14.93 -2.84 -3.39
CA ARG A 157 -14.86 -4.02 -2.51
C ARG A 157 -13.39 -4.41 -2.31
N GLY A 158 -12.99 -4.84 -1.11
CA GLY A 158 -11.58 -5.06 -0.74
C GLY A 158 -10.76 -5.92 -1.71
N LEU A 159 -11.36 -6.97 -2.30
CA LEU A 159 -10.69 -7.79 -3.32
C LEU A 159 -10.34 -7.01 -4.60
N MET A 160 -11.17 -6.05 -5.01
CA MET A 160 -10.91 -5.22 -6.20
C MET A 160 -9.77 -4.23 -5.96
N VAL A 161 -9.69 -3.68 -4.74
CA VAL A 161 -8.57 -2.81 -4.32
C VAL A 161 -7.27 -3.59 -4.39
N MET A 162 -7.28 -4.80 -3.84
CA MET A 162 -6.11 -5.65 -3.86
C MET A 162 -5.68 -6.00 -5.28
N SER A 163 -6.61 -6.35 -6.16
CA SER A 163 -6.32 -6.61 -7.57
C SER A 163 -5.80 -5.38 -8.32
N ALA A 164 -6.29 -4.17 -8.02
CA ALA A 164 -5.81 -2.95 -8.67
C ALA A 164 -4.39 -2.57 -8.20
N ILE A 165 -4.13 -2.68 -6.90
CA ILE A 165 -2.78 -2.48 -6.34
C ILE A 165 -1.83 -3.55 -6.87
N GLU A 166 -2.27 -4.81 -6.94
CA GLU A 166 -1.48 -5.87 -7.54
C GLU A 166 -1.21 -5.59 -9.02
N LYS A 167 -2.17 -5.04 -9.78
CA LYS A 167 -1.92 -4.61 -11.16
C LYS A 167 -0.87 -3.49 -11.24
N LEU A 168 -0.92 -2.48 -10.38
CA LEU A 168 0.10 -1.43 -10.33
C LEU A 168 1.49 -1.95 -9.92
N LEU A 169 1.53 -2.96 -9.05
CA LEU A 169 2.77 -3.49 -8.46
C LEU A 169 3.34 -4.72 -9.18
N ARG A 170 2.53 -5.47 -9.95
CA ARG A 170 2.87 -6.80 -10.48
C ARG A 170 2.26 -7.08 -11.85
N GLN A 171 2.92 -7.99 -12.56
CA GLN A 171 2.29 -8.86 -13.56
C GLN A 171 1.45 -9.93 -12.86
N THR A 172 0.13 -9.82 -12.90
CA THR A 172 -0.75 -10.98 -12.80
C THR A 172 -1.36 -11.25 -14.16
N GLY A 173 -1.08 -12.43 -14.71
CA GLY A 173 -1.62 -12.93 -15.95
C GLY A 173 -3.15 -13.15 -15.93
N PRO A 174 -3.71 -13.68 -17.03
CA PRO A 174 -5.09 -13.46 -17.48
C PRO A 174 -6.22 -14.05 -16.61
N HIS A 175 -5.93 -14.72 -15.50
CA HIS A 175 -6.95 -15.53 -14.79
C HIS A 175 -8.03 -14.72 -14.07
N LEU A 176 -7.82 -13.43 -13.78
CA LEU A 176 -8.84 -12.57 -13.17
C LEU A 176 -9.72 -11.83 -14.20
N PHE A 177 -9.38 -11.86 -15.49
CA PHE A 177 -10.13 -11.17 -16.54
C PHE A 177 -11.44 -11.88 -16.92
N TYR A 178 -11.47 -13.20 -16.84
CA TYR A 178 -12.65 -13.98 -17.25
C TYR A 178 -13.90 -13.71 -16.41
N SER A 179 -13.78 -13.22 -15.17
CA SER A 179 -14.94 -12.96 -14.31
C SER A 179 -15.55 -11.57 -14.46
N LEU A 180 -14.81 -10.58 -14.96
CA LEU A 180 -15.29 -9.19 -15.09
C LEU A 180 -15.63 -8.81 -16.54
N ALA A 181 -14.99 -9.45 -17.53
CA ALA A 181 -15.28 -9.23 -18.94
C ALA A 181 -16.70 -9.64 -19.38
N GLN A 182 -17.43 -10.38 -18.54
CA GLN A 182 -18.81 -10.80 -18.84
C GLN A 182 -19.85 -9.66 -18.66
N PHE A 183 -19.46 -8.54 -18.04
CA PHE A 183 -20.38 -7.42 -17.76
C PHE A 183 -20.27 -6.22 -18.72
N TYR A 184 -19.21 -6.12 -19.53
CA TYR A 184 -19.05 -5.06 -20.52
C TYR A 184 -18.88 -5.66 -21.91
N LEU A 185 -19.84 -5.39 -22.80
CA LEU A 185 -19.79 -5.70 -24.22
C LEU A 185 -18.57 -5.01 -24.85
N MET A 186 -17.46 -5.74 -24.98
CA MET A 186 -16.25 -5.30 -25.66
C MET A 186 -16.03 -6.13 -26.93
N ASP A 187 -15.55 -5.45 -27.98
CA ASP A 187 -15.32 -5.96 -29.34
C ASP A 187 -14.47 -7.26 -29.32
N PRO A 188 -14.93 -8.36 -29.95
CA PRO A 188 -14.17 -9.61 -30.04
C PRO A 188 -12.78 -9.47 -30.73
N LYS A 189 -12.49 -8.35 -31.40
CA LYS A 189 -11.14 -8.03 -31.92
C LYS A 189 -10.16 -7.51 -30.86
N ALA A 190 -10.64 -6.96 -29.74
CA ALA A 190 -9.79 -6.53 -28.63
C ALA A 190 -9.18 -7.70 -27.82
N GLN A 191 -9.62 -8.92 -28.10
CA GLN A 191 -9.22 -10.13 -27.38
C GLN A 191 -7.79 -10.64 -27.71
N LYS A 192 -7.08 -9.99 -28.66
CA LYS A 192 -5.73 -10.39 -29.10
C LYS A 192 -4.58 -9.67 -28.41
N GLN A 193 -4.83 -8.65 -27.59
CA GLN A 193 -3.79 -7.95 -26.85
C GLN A 193 -4.26 -7.82 -25.40
N ASP A 194 -3.78 -8.72 -24.55
CA ASP A 194 -3.96 -8.60 -23.10
C ASP A 194 -3.16 -7.37 -22.65
N PRO A 195 -3.80 -6.25 -22.24
CA PRO A 195 -3.06 -5.07 -21.84
C PRO A 195 -2.28 -5.41 -20.56
N ARG A 196 -0.95 -5.39 -20.65
CA ARG A 196 -0.08 -5.52 -19.48
C ARG A 196 -0.17 -4.22 -18.68
N TRP A 197 -0.98 -4.21 -17.62
CA TRP A 197 -1.10 -3.08 -16.67
C TRP A 197 0.16 -2.87 -15.81
N GLN A 198 1.35 -3.20 -16.33
CA GLN A 198 2.62 -2.95 -15.68
C GLN A 198 3.08 -1.52 -16.03
N VAL A 199 3.57 -0.82 -15.02
CA VAL A 199 4.15 0.52 -15.19
C VAL A 199 5.57 0.37 -15.72
N ASP A 200 5.89 1.08 -16.79
CA ASP A 200 7.23 1.19 -17.36
C ASP A 200 7.99 2.29 -16.60
N TRP A 201 8.65 1.91 -15.51
CA TRP A 201 9.45 2.82 -14.69
C TRP A 201 10.80 3.20 -15.33
N GLY A 202 11.21 2.56 -16.43
CA GLY A 202 12.56 2.71 -16.96
C GLY A 202 13.62 2.20 -16.00
N GLN A 203 14.61 3.03 -15.65
CA GLN A 203 15.64 2.70 -14.66
C GLN A 203 15.60 3.73 -13.53
N LEU A 204 15.22 3.29 -12.32
CA LEU A 204 15.14 4.11 -11.11
C LEU A 204 16.14 3.65 -10.06
N ASP A 205 16.83 4.60 -9.44
CA ASP A 205 17.61 4.34 -8.23
C ASP A 205 16.70 4.21 -7.01
N TYR A 206 15.66 5.05 -6.91
CA TYR A 206 14.70 5.06 -5.81
C TYR A 206 13.26 5.10 -6.34
N LEU A 207 12.40 4.23 -5.82
CA LEU A 207 10.95 4.35 -5.94
C LEU A 207 10.36 4.63 -4.55
N VAL A 208 9.80 5.82 -4.37
CA VAL A 208 9.05 6.17 -3.16
C VAL A 208 7.61 5.72 -3.33
N VAL A 209 7.09 4.93 -2.39
CA VAL A 209 5.71 4.42 -2.42
C VAL A 209 4.89 5.07 -1.31
N ASP A 210 3.87 5.83 -1.66
CA ASP A 210 2.90 6.40 -0.72
C ASP A 210 1.86 5.34 -0.36
N MET A 211 2.02 4.70 0.80
CA MET A 211 1.18 3.59 1.24
C MET A 211 -0.22 4.08 1.63
N PRO A 212 -1.31 3.30 1.54
CA PRO A 212 -2.59 3.69 2.16
C PRO A 212 -2.42 3.86 3.68
N PRO A 213 -3.25 4.65 4.37
CA PRO A 213 -3.15 4.81 5.83
C PRO A 213 -3.56 3.54 6.59
N GLY A 214 -3.10 3.41 7.83
CA GLY A 214 -3.50 2.33 8.73
C GLY A 214 -2.41 1.30 8.94
N THR A 215 -2.80 0.10 9.37
CA THR A 215 -1.98 -1.12 9.37
C THR A 215 -2.79 -2.30 8.86
N GLY A 216 -3.72 -2.01 7.94
CA GLY A 216 -4.68 -2.97 7.40
C GLY A 216 -4.11 -3.85 6.30
N ASP A 217 -4.95 -4.75 5.78
CA ASP A 217 -4.58 -5.79 4.81
C ASP A 217 -3.91 -5.23 3.55
N VAL A 218 -4.27 -4.01 3.14
CA VAL A 218 -3.70 -3.37 1.95
C VAL A 218 -2.21 -3.08 2.13
N GLN A 219 -1.81 -2.47 3.25
CA GLN A 219 -0.39 -2.20 3.51
C GLN A 219 0.41 -3.50 3.65
N LEU A 220 -0.17 -4.48 4.35
CA LEU A 220 0.47 -5.77 4.55
C LEU A 220 0.70 -6.47 3.21
N SER A 221 -0.30 -6.46 2.35
CA SER A 221 -0.24 -7.09 1.04
C SER A 221 0.78 -6.41 0.12
N VAL A 222 0.86 -5.08 0.08
CA VAL A 222 1.93 -4.38 -0.66
C VAL A 222 3.29 -4.86 -0.14
N SER A 223 3.46 -4.89 1.18
CA SER A 223 4.72 -5.28 1.83
C SER A 223 5.12 -6.74 1.61
N GLN A 224 4.15 -7.62 1.39
CA GLN A 224 4.40 -9.03 1.07
C GLN A 224 4.62 -9.27 -0.43
N ASN A 225 4.21 -8.34 -1.29
CA ASN A 225 4.24 -8.52 -2.73
C ASN A 225 5.52 -8.00 -3.40
N ILE A 226 6.11 -6.94 -2.88
CA ILE A 226 7.34 -6.32 -3.42
C ILE A 226 8.44 -6.33 -2.36
N PRO A 227 9.72 -6.49 -2.77
CA PRO A 227 10.84 -6.31 -1.85
C PRO A 227 10.96 -4.82 -1.50
N ILE A 228 10.79 -4.51 -0.22
CA ILE A 228 10.91 -3.15 0.30
C ILE A 228 12.29 -3.01 0.95
N SER A 229 13.04 -2.01 0.52
CA SER A 229 14.38 -1.69 1.01
C SER A 229 14.34 -1.02 2.37
N GLY A 230 13.33 -0.20 2.62
CA GLY A 230 13.12 0.45 3.90
C GLY A 230 11.78 1.16 4.02
N ALA A 231 11.27 1.22 5.24
CA ALA A 231 10.03 1.89 5.59
C ALA A 231 10.30 3.16 6.41
N VAL A 232 9.67 4.27 6.00
CA VAL A 232 9.63 5.54 6.72
C VAL A 232 8.25 5.67 7.37
N ILE A 233 8.21 5.84 8.69
CA ILE A 233 6.96 5.96 9.44
C ILE A 233 6.67 7.44 9.72
N VAL A 234 5.57 7.95 9.18
CA VAL A 234 5.13 9.33 9.38
C VAL A 234 4.08 9.37 10.49
N SER A 235 4.28 10.25 11.47
CA SER A 235 3.30 10.52 12.52
C SER A 235 3.37 11.97 12.98
N THR A 236 2.43 12.39 13.81
CA THR A 236 2.49 13.66 14.53
C THR A 236 2.76 13.41 16.03
N PRO A 237 3.17 14.42 16.81
CA PRO A 237 3.59 14.21 18.20
C PRO A 237 2.49 13.74 19.18
N GLN A 238 1.23 13.64 18.73
CA GLN A 238 0.08 13.30 19.57
C GLN A 238 0.00 11.79 19.85
N ASP A 239 -0.31 11.42 21.10
CA ASP A 239 -0.28 10.02 21.56
C ASP A 239 -1.14 9.07 20.72
N ILE A 240 -2.32 9.51 20.26
CA ILE A 240 -3.20 8.71 19.41
C ILE A 240 -2.50 8.36 18.08
N ALA A 241 -1.81 9.33 17.46
CA ALA A 241 -1.07 9.08 16.22
C ALA A 241 0.14 8.17 16.44
N LEU A 242 0.77 8.28 17.61
CA LEU A 242 1.94 7.50 17.98
C LEU A 242 1.59 6.03 18.24
N MET A 243 0.43 5.73 18.82
CA MET A 243 -0.04 4.35 18.98
C MET A 243 -0.19 3.64 17.64
N ASP A 244 -0.69 4.34 16.61
CA ASP A 244 -0.83 3.73 15.29
C ASP A 244 0.51 3.64 14.55
N ALA A 245 1.41 4.62 14.74
CA ALA A 245 2.78 4.54 14.24
C ALA A 245 3.56 3.37 14.84
N HIS A 246 3.37 3.08 16.13
CA HIS A 246 3.92 1.90 16.79
C HIS A 246 3.46 0.61 16.10
N LYS A 247 2.14 0.46 15.87
CA LYS A 247 1.60 -0.72 15.17
C LYS A 247 2.16 -0.83 13.76
N GLY A 248 2.32 0.28 13.05
CA GLY A 248 2.90 0.31 11.71
C GLY A 248 4.34 -0.18 11.67
N ALA A 249 5.19 0.31 12.58
CA ALA A 249 6.57 -0.15 12.70
C ALA A 249 6.66 -1.66 13.01
N GLU A 250 5.83 -2.13 13.95
CA GLU A 250 5.77 -3.55 14.31
C GLU A 250 5.24 -4.44 13.18
N MET A 251 4.32 -3.94 12.35
CA MET A 251 3.87 -4.63 11.15
C MET A 251 5.03 -4.87 10.18
N PHE A 252 5.82 -3.83 9.87
CA PHE A 252 6.98 -3.95 8.98
C PHE A 252 8.03 -4.92 9.52
N ARG A 253 8.29 -4.89 10.82
CA ARG A 253 9.18 -5.86 11.49
C ARG A 253 8.72 -7.31 11.28
N LYS A 254 7.41 -7.57 11.44
CA LYS A 254 6.84 -8.92 11.24
C LYS A 254 6.95 -9.42 9.80
N VAL A 255 6.99 -8.53 8.82
CA VAL A 255 7.23 -8.88 7.40
C VAL A 255 8.68 -8.70 6.97
N HIS A 256 9.60 -8.55 7.93
CA HIS A 256 11.04 -8.43 7.70
C HIS A 256 11.45 -7.24 6.81
N VAL A 257 10.69 -6.15 6.89
CA VAL A 257 11.02 -4.89 6.21
C VAL A 257 11.77 -3.98 7.21
N PRO A 258 12.97 -3.48 6.86
CA PRO A 258 13.71 -2.55 7.71
C PRO A 258 12.93 -1.25 7.92
N VAL A 259 12.72 -0.84 9.17
CA VAL A 259 12.16 0.48 9.47
C VAL A 259 13.33 1.46 9.60
N LEU A 260 13.44 2.40 8.65
CA LEU A 260 14.55 3.36 8.60
C LEU A 260 14.45 4.41 9.69
N GLY A 261 13.24 4.75 10.13
CA GLY A 261 13.00 5.66 11.24
C GLY A 261 11.66 6.38 11.15
N LEU A 262 11.46 7.32 12.07
CA LEU A 262 10.24 8.10 12.19
C LEU A 262 10.42 9.53 11.66
N VAL A 263 9.45 10.01 10.90
CA VAL A 263 9.31 11.44 10.58
C VAL A 263 8.21 12.02 11.46
N GLN A 264 8.54 13.07 12.21
CA GLN A 264 7.58 13.79 13.04
C GLN A 264 7.04 15.00 12.26
N ASN A 265 5.87 14.82 11.65
CA ASN A 265 5.18 15.90 10.96
C ASN A 265 4.39 16.78 11.93
N MET A 266 4.15 18.03 11.55
CA MET A 266 3.44 19.03 12.36
C MET A 266 4.08 19.19 13.76
N SER A 267 5.41 19.13 13.82
CA SER A 267 6.22 19.08 15.06
C SER A 267 6.13 20.35 15.89
N VAL A 268 6.10 21.50 15.22
CA VAL A 268 6.07 22.83 15.84
C VAL A 268 5.37 23.80 14.90
N PHE A 269 4.59 24.71 15.47
CA PHE A 269 4.04 25.86 14.79
C PHE A 269 4.83 27.11 15.20
N GLN A 270 5.26 27.91 14.23
CA GLN A 270 5.87 29.20 14.49
C GLN A 270 4.94 30.32 14.06
N CYS A 271 4.55 31.20 14.99
CA CYS A 271 3.70 32.34 14.68
C CYS A 271 4.43 33.27 13.69
N PRO A 272 3.83 33.61 12.54
CA PRO A 272 4.46 34.48 11.55
C PRO A 272 4.63 35.91 12.05
N LYS A 273 3.79 36.36 13.01
CA LYS A 273 3.79 37.72 13.54
C LYS A 273 4.84 37.95 14.64
N CYS A 274 4.92 37.06 15.62
CA CYS A 274 5.79 37.23 16.80
C CYS A 274 6.91 36.21 16.92
N ARG A 275 7.02 35.26 15.96
CA ARG A 275 8.03 34.18 15.93
C ARG A 275 7.98 33.21 17.11
N HIS A 276 6.99 33.32 18.00
CA HIS A 276 6.75 32.38 19.09
C HIS A 276 6.52 30.97 18.53
N LYS A 277 7.15 29.97 19.15
CA LYS A 277 7.03 28.56 18.79
C LYS A 277 6.09 27.85 19.76
N THR A 278 5.11 27.13 19.21
CA THR A 278 4.12 26.39 19.97
C THR A 278 4.04 24.96 19.47
N HIS A 279 4.08 24.00 20.38
CA HIS A 279 3.93 22.58 20.09
C HIS A 279 2.45 22.18 20.17
N ILE A 280 1.67 22.56 19.15
CA ILE A 280 0.20 22.38 19.13
C ILE A 280 -0.21 20.92 19.38
N PHE A 281 0.53 19.97 18.81
CA PHE A 281 0.24 18.53 18.92
C PHE A 281 1.07 17.82 19.99
N GLY A 282 1.77 18.56 20.84
CA GLY A 282 2.71 18.04 21.83
C GLY A 282 4.17 18.06 21.34
N ALA A 283 5.08 17.77 22.26
CA ALA A 283 6.52 17.74 22.02
C ALA A 283 7.12 16.36 22.32
N ASP A 284 8.18 16.03 21.59
CA ASP A 284 9.03 14.83 21.77
C ASP A 284 8.30 13.48 21.68
N GLY A 285 7.04 13.46 21.23
CA GLY A 285 6.24 12.24 21.12
C GLY A 285 6.89 11.19 20.21
N ALA A 286 7.30 11.59 19.00
CA ALA A 286 8.01 10.70 18.10
C ALA A 286 9.37 10.26 18.66
N LYS A 287 10.09 11.14 19.37
CA LYS A 287 11.38 10.79 20.00
C LYS A 287 11.23 9.77 21.13
N ARG A 288 10.13 9.84 21.89
CA ARG A 288 9.81 8.83 22.91
C ARG A 288 9.50 7.49 22.24
N LEU A 289 8.63 7.50 21.23
CA LEU A 289 8.27 6.29 20.49
C LEU A 289 9.49 5.66 19.79
N ALA A 290 10.35 6.47 19.17
CA ALA A 290 11.57 6.03 18.52
C ALA A 290 12.48 5.27 19.50
N ARG A 291 12.68 5.81 20.71
CA ARG A 291 13.41 5.12 21.79
C ARG A 291 12.75 3.80 22.21
N THR A 292 11.43 3.77 22.36
CA THR A 292 10.69 2.54 22.72
C THR A 292 10.86 1.46 21.66
N LEU A 293 10.90 1.86 20.39
CA LEU A 293 11.06 0.95 19.27
C LEU A 293 12.52 0.66 18.94
N ASP A 294 13.52 1.27 19.59
CA ASP A 294 14.92 1.20 19.14
C ASP A 294 15.08 1.65 17.67
N LEU A 295 14.54 2.83 17.37
CA LEU A 295 14.57 3.50 16.08
C LEU A 295 15.05 4.95 16.24
N ASP A 296 15.45 5.56 15.13
CA ASP A 296 15.79 6.98 15.07
C ASP A 296 14.60 7.84 14.61
N VAL A 297 14.64 9.12 14.98
CA VAL A 297 13.85 10.16 14.31
C VAL A 297 14.67 10.71 13.15
N LEU A 298 14.15 10.56 11.92
CA LEU A 298 14.77 11.03 10.69
C LEU A 298 14.70 12.54 10.54
N GLY A 299 13.68 13.17 11.12
CA GLY A 299 13.54 14.61 11.14
C GLY A 299 12.17 15.10 11.59
N ASP A 300 12.13 16.39 11.89
CA ASP A 300 10.95 17.15 12.26
C ASP A 300 10.52 18.04 11.09
N VAL A 301 9.24 17.96 10.71
CA VAL A 301 8.63 18.87 9.73
C VAL A 301 7.70 19.84 10.48
N PRO A 302 7.84 21.17 10.29
CA PRO A 302 7.01 22.14 11.00
C PRO A 302 5.57 22.17 10.45
N LEU A 303 4.62 22.59 11.27
CA LEU A 303 3.29 22.97 10.82
C LEU A 303 3.38 24.38 10.20
N HIS A 304 3.51 24.45 8.87
CA HIS A 304 3.72 25.71 8.16
C HIS A 304 2.74 25.89 7.00
N LEU A 305 2.28 27.14 6.80
CA LEU A 305 1.30 27.48 5.78
C LEU A 305 1.83 27.19 4.37
N ASN A 306 3.09 27.56 4.10
CA ASN A 306 3.71 27.35 2.79
C ASN A 306 3.70 25.88 2.35
N ILE A 307 3.89 24.92 3.28
CA ILE A 307 3.82 23.49 2.95
C ILE A 307 2.41 23.13 2.46
N ARG A 308 1.38 23.60 3.17
CA ARG A 308 -0.01 23.34 2.83
C ARG A 308 -0.42 23.99 1.51
N GLU A 309 -0.07 25.25 1.30
CA GLU A 309 -0.41 26.00 0.07
C GLU A 309 0.34 25.45 -1.16
N ALA A 310 1.63 25.14 -1.00
CA ALA A 310 2.46 24.48 -2.01
C ALA A 310 1.85 23.15 -2.47
N SER A 311 1.44 22.29 -1.53
CA SER A 311 0.77 21.03 -1.86
C SER A 311 -0.59 21.23 -2.54
N ASP A 312 -1.40 22.19 -2.09
CA ASP A 312 -2.72 22.44 -2.66
C ASP A 312 -2.68 23.03 -4.07
N THR A 313 -1.65 23.83 -4.37
CA THR A 313 -1.42 24.42 -5.69
C THR A 313 -0.63 23.50 -6.63
N GLY A 314 -0.23 22.32 -6.16
CA GLY A 314 0.51 21.34 -6.93
C GLY A 314 1.97 21.72 -7.17
N GLN A 315 2.55 22.60 -6.34
CA GLN A 315 3.94 23.06 -6.40
C GLN A 315 4.68 22.73 -5.09
N PRO A 316 5.07 21.46 -4.86
CA PRO A 316 5.61 21.01 -3.57
C PRO A 316 6.76 21.87 -3.05
N ILE A 317 6.87 22.01 -1.73
CA ILE A 317 7.76 23.01 -1.11
C ILE A 317 9.24 22.82 -1.47
N VAL A 318 9.68 21.57 -1.62
CA VAL A 318 11.06 21.25 -2.03
C VAL A 318 11.38 21.80 -3.43
N PHE A 319 10.38 21.84 -4.32
CA PHE A 319 10.54 22.40 -5.65
C PHE A 319 10.32 23.91 -5.68
N SER A 320 9.25 24.41 -5.06
CA SER A 320 8.86 25.82 -5.16
C SER A 320 9.69 26.76 -4.30
N GLN A 321 10.21 26.30 -3.16
CA GLN A 321 11.00 27.12 -2.22
C GLN A 321 12.18 26.32 -1.64
N PRO A 322 13.14 25.85 -2.46
CA PRO A 322 14.21 24.94 -2.03
C PRO A 322 15.09 25.49 -0.88
N GLU A 323 15.22 26.81 -0.79
CA GLU A 323 16.02 27.47 0.25
C GLU A 323 15.28 27.68 1.58
N SER A 324 13.99 27.35 1.65
CA SER A 324 13.19 27.55 2.85
C SER A 324 13.55 26.54 3.95
N ASP A 325 13.27 26.87 5.21
CA ASP A 325 13.51 25.98 6.35
C ASP A 325 12.67 24.68 6.24
N GLU A 326 11.48 24.79 5.64
CA GLU A 326 10.57 23.68 5.38
C GLU A 326 11.13 22.72 4.32
N ALA A 327 11.63 23.25 3.19
CA ALA A 327 12.28 22.43 2.17
C ALA A 327 13.54 21.75 2.71
N LYS A 328 14.36 22.51 3.46
CA LYS A 328 15.56 21.99 4.14
C LYS A 328 15.24 20.86 5.13
N ALA A 329 14.06 20.84 5.75
CA ALA A 329 13.64 19.72 6.59
C ALA A 329 13.50 18.43 5.78
N TYR A 330 12.86 18.48 4.61
CA TYR A 330 12.72 17.32 3.73
C TYR A 330 14.05 16.88 3.10
N LEU A 331 14.92 17.82 2.71
CA LEU A 331 16.27 17.52 2.20
C LEU A 331 17.11 16.77 3.25
N ARG A 332 17.06 17.19 4.52
CA ARG A 332 17.72 16.46 5.62
C ARG A 332 17.13 15.08 5.84
N ILE A 333 15.80 14.94 5.84
CA ILE A 333 15.13 13.64 5.96
C ILE A 333 15.58 12.70 4.83
N ALA A 334 15.61 13.18 3.58
CA ALA A 334 16.06 12.39 2.44
C ALA A 334 17.51 11.91 2.59
N ALA A 335 18.42 12.76 3.08
CA ALA A 335 19.80 12.38 3.37
C ALA A 335 19.88 11.28 4.46
N GLU A 336 19.13 11.43 5.55
CA GLU A 336 19.08 10.45 6.64
C GLU A 336 18.44 9.11 6.22
N VAL A 337 17.48 9.15 5.28
CA VAL A 337 16.89 7.97 4.65
C VAL A 337 17.94 7.24 3.83
N VAL A 338 18.62 7.91 2.90
CA VAL A 338 19.65 7.29 2.04
C VAL A 338 20.78 6.70 2.85
N LYS A 339 21.22 7.38 3.91
CA LYS A 339 22.26 6.91 4.84
C LYS A 339 21.92 5.58 5.52
N ARG A 340 20.63 5.30 5.73
CA ARG A 340 20.13 4.09 6.43
C ARG A 340 19.67 3.00 5.48
N LEU A 341 19.60 3.27 4.17
CA LEU A 341 19.24 2.24 3.22
C LEU A 341 20.32 1.15 3.17
N PRO A 342 19.92 -0.12 3.11
CA PRO A 342 20.87 -1.19 2.86
C PRO A 342 21.48 -1.04 1.46
N SER A 343 22.71 -1.54 1.26
CA SER A 343 23.29 -1.63 -0.08
C SER A 343 22.31 -2.34 -1.02
N PRO A 344 22.16 -1.86 -2.27
CA PRO A 344 21.28 -2.51 -3.22
C PRO A 344 21.70 -3.98 -3.39
N PRO A 345 20.74 -4.91 -3.48
CA PRO A 345 21.08 -6.30 -3.74
C PRO A 345 21.83 -6.40 -5.07
N ASP A 346 22.87 -7.24 -5.10
CA ASP A 346 23.64 -7.57 -6.30
C ASP A 346 22.77 -8.39 -7.27
N HIS A 347 21.85 -7.73 -7.97
CA HIS A 347 21.15 -8.32 -9.10
C HIS A 347 21.38 -7.45 -10.34
N PRO A 348 22.03 -7.99 -11.39
CA PRO A 348 22.04 -7.31 -12.67
C PRO A 348 20.58 -7.16 -13.15
N PRO A 349 20.23 -6.08 -13.87
CA PRO A 349 18.93 -5.98 -14.50
C PRO A 349 18.75 -7.22 -15.37
N ALA A 350 17.65 -7.94 -15.17
CA ALA A 350 17.32 -9.10 -15.98
C ALA A 350 17.20 -8.64 -17.43
N SER A 351 18.28 -8.81 -18.21
CA SER A 351 18.19 -8.77 -19.66
C SER A 351 17.29 -9.93 -20.03
N CYS A 352 16.05 -9.61 -20.41
CA CYS A 352 15.13 -10.59 -20.96
C CYS A 352 15.66 -10.99 -22.35
N SER A 353 16.67 -11.85 -22.39
CA SER A 353 17.07 -12.56 -23.59
C SER A 353 15.96 -13.56 -23.90
N LEU A 354 15.16 -13.26 -24.91
CA LEU A 354 14.25 -14.23 -25.52
C LEU A 354 15.05 -15.50 -25.84
N PRO A 355 14.58 -16.71 -25.49
CA PRO A 355 15.24 -17.91 -25.96
C PRO A 355 15.08 -17.99 -27.47
N GLU A 356 16.20 -17.94 -28.19
CA GLU A 356 16.27 -18.38 -29.58
C GLU A 356 15.97 -19.89 -29.64
N ALA A 357 14.84 -20.25 -30.23
CA ALA A 357 14.63 -21.46 -31.04
C ALA A 357 13.26 -21.42 -31.71
#